data_AF-N9WBU6-F1
#
_entry.id   AF-N9WBU6-F1
#
_cell.length_a   1.000
_cell.length_b   1.000
_cell.length_c   1.000
_cell.angle_alpha   90.00
_cell.angle_beta   90.00
_cell.angle_gamma   90.00
#
_symmetry.space_group_name_H-M   'P 1'
#
loop_
_entity.id
_entity.type
_entity.pdbx_description
1 polymer ?
#
loop_
_entity_poly.entity_id
_entity_poly.type
_entity_poly.pdbx_seq_one_letter_code
_entity_poly.pdbx_strand_id
1 'polypeptide(L)' 'MFDDFDPPLASGVAAKAGAVLAAIADDRRGIDDIALTTGLAASTVLRVAALLQNRGRVVVTEAEGALWLSGGVSDRRRR' A
#
# COMPACT_ATOMS: atom_id res chain seq x y z
N MET A 1 17.88 -1.61 17.38
CA MET A 1 16.63 -2.38 17.44
C MET A 1 15.50 -1.36 17.52
N PHE A 2 14.86 -1.05 16.39
CA PHE A 2 13.67 -0.20 16.32
C PHE A 2 12.53 -1.07 15.82
N ASP A 3 12.12 -2.03 16.64
CA ASP A 3 10.89 -2.79 16.40
C ASP A 3 9.72 -2.05 17.07
N ASP A 4 8.61 -1.96 16.33
CA ASP A 4 7.24 -2.02 16.84
C ASP A 4 6.61 -0.83 17.58
N PHE A 5 6.84 0.41 17.16
CA PHE A 5 5.89 1.49 17.46
C PHE A 5 5.19 2.02 16.22
N ASP A 6 4.56 1.11 15.47
CA ASP A 6 3.47 1.50 14.60
C ASP A 6 2.17 1.51 15.40
N PRO A 7 1.66 2.68 15.83
CA PRO A 7 0.40 2.71 16.56
C PRO A 7 -0.71 2.06 15.73
N PRO A 8 -1.65 1.36 16.39
CA PRO A 8 -2.76 0.72 15.69
C PRO A 8 -3.51 1.77 14.87
N LEU A 9 -3.83 1.41 13.62
CA LEU A 9 -4.62 2.27 12.76
C LEU A 9 -6.04 2.36 13.30
N ALA A 10 -6.65 3.54 13.20
CA ALA A 10 -8.09 3.67 13.34
C ALA A 10 -8.78 2.70 12.36
N SER A 11 -9.89 2.08 12.79
CA SER A 11 -10.53 0.97 12.06
C SER A 11 -10.80 1.29 10.59
N GLY A 12 -11.28 2.51 10.28
CA GLY A 12 -11.52 2.95 8.91
C GLY A 12 -10.25 3.10 8.06
N VAL A 13 -9.12 3.45 8.67
CA VAL A 13 -7.82 3.50 7.98
C VAL A 13 -7.27 2.09 7.78
N ALA A 14 -7.43 1.22 8.77
CA ALA A 14 -7.04 -0.19 8.68
C ALA A 14 -7.78 -0.90 7.55
N ALA A 15 -9.10 -0.70 7.41
CA ALA A 15 -9.89 -1.29 6.34
C ALA A 15 -9.41 -0.83 4.95
N LYS A 16 -9.11 0.46 4.79
CA LYS A 16 -8.58 1.00 3.52
C LYS A 16 -7.18 0.47 3.21
N ALA A 17 -6.31 0.39 4.21
CA ALA A 17 -4.98 -0.19 4.08
C ALA A 17 -5.05 -1.67 3.66
N GLY A 18 -5.95 -2.44 4.28
CA GLY A 18 -6.22 -3.82 3.88
C GLY A 18 -6.71 -3.94 2.44
N ALA A 19 -7.64 -3.08 2.01
CA ALA A 19 -8.12 -3.05 0.63
C ALA A 19 -7.01 -2.72 -0.38
N VAL A 20 -6.15 -1.74 -0.08
CA VAL A 20 -5.00 -1.40 -0.94
C VAL A 20 -3.99 -2.55 -1.03
N LEU A 21 -3.66 -3.20 0.10
CA LEU A 21 -2.78 -4.36 0.12
C LEU A 21 -3.37 -5.55 -0.65
N ALA A 22 -4.67 -5.81 -0.50
CA ALA A 22 -5.36 -6.86 -1.24
C ALA A 22 -5.42 -6.57 -2.75
N ALA A 23 -5.52 -5.30 -3.14
CA ALA A 23 -5.54 -4.89 -4.54
C ALA A 23 -4.19 -5.08 -5.24
N ILE A 24 -3.07 -4.93 -4.52
CA ILE A 24 -1.73 -5.19 -5.07
C ILE A 24 -1.36 -6.68 -5.03
N ALA A 25 -1.83 -7.45 -4.04
CA ALA A 25 -1.55 -8.87 -3.88
C ALA A 25 -0.07 -9.22 -4.21
N ASP A 26 0.17 -10.03 -5.25
CA ASP A 26 1.50 -10.47 -5.72
C ASP A 26 2.07 -9.61 -6.88
N ASP A 27 1.37 -8.57 -7.34
CA ASP A 27 1.73 -7.82 -8.54
C ASP A 27 1.89 -6.31 -8.28
N ARG A 28 2.58 -5.64 -9.21
CA ARG A 28 2.73 -4.20 -9.22
C ARG A 28 1.51 -3.57 -9.89
N ARG A 29 0.85 -2.61 -9.24
CA ARG A 29 -0.31 -1.89 -9.81
C ARG A 29 -0.20 -0.38 -9.71
N GLY A 30 -0.79 0.32 -10.67
CA GLY A 30 -0.90 1.78 -10.66
C GLY A 30 -1.91 2.28 -9.63
N ILE A 31 -1.73 3.51 -9.16
CA ILE A 31 -2.64 4.17 -8.21
C ILE A 31 -4.09 4.18 -8.72
N ASP A 32 -4.29 4.51 -9.99
CA ASP A 32 -5.63 4.66 -10.58
C ASP A 32 -6.36 3.31 -10.69
N ASP A 33 -5.64 2.23 -11.03
CA ASP A 33 -6.20 0.87 -11.06
C ASP A 33 -6.60 0.39 -9.66
N ILE A 34 -5.77 0.72 -8.64
CA ILE A 34 -6.09 0.41 -7.25
C ILE A 34 -7.31 1.21 -6.80
N ALA A 35 -7.40 2.49 -7.16
CA ALA A 35 -8.56 3.33 -6.86
C ALA A 35 -9.84 2.75 -7.45
N LEU A 36 -9.81 2.35 -8.73
CA LEU A 36 -10.92 1.70 -9.41
C LEU A 36 -11.32 0.38 -8.73
N THR A 37 -10.35 -0.49 -8.43
CA THR A 37 -10.58 -1.82 -7.84
C THR A 37 -11.16 -1.74 -6.43
N THR A 38 -10.71 -0.77 -5.63
CA THR A 38 -11.11 -0.61 -4.22
C THR A 38 -12.31 0.31 -4.02
N GLY A 39 -12.71 1.06 -5.05
CA GLY A 39 -13.72 2.11 -4.95
C GLY A 39 -13.27 3.33 -4.12
N LEU A 40 -11.98 3.43 -3.78
CA LEU A 40 -11.42 4.56 -3.06
C LEU A 40 -11.04 5.68 -4.03
N ALA A 41 -11.13 6.93 -3.59
CA ALA A 41 -10.56 8.03 -4.34
C ALA A 41 -9.04 7.85 -4.49
N ALA A 42 -8.47 8.19 -5.65
CA ALA A 42 -7.03 8.10 -5.90
C ALA A 42 -6.18 8.85 -4.85
N SER A 43 -6.67 10.01 -4.39
CA SER A 43 -6.02 10.77 -3.29
C SER A 43 -6.01 10.02 -1.96
N THR A 44 -7.01 9.17 -1.71
CA THR A 44 -7.03 8.27 -0.54
C THR A 44 -6.04 7.14 -0.71
N VAL A 45 -5.96 6.54 -1.90
CA VAL A 45 -4.97 5.52 -2.22
C VAL A 45 -3.55 6.05 -2.02
N LEU A 46 -3.24 7.27 -2.48
CA LEU A 46 -1.94 7.91 -2.27
C LEU A 46 -1.59 8.09 -0.79
N ARG A 47 -2.53 8.58 0.03
CA ARG A 47 -2.30 8.73 1.48
C ARG A 47 -2.07 7.40 2.17
N VAL A 48 -2.82 6.37 1.78
CA VAL A 48 -2.65 5.00 2.30
C VAL A 48 -1.34 4.38 1.80
N ALA A 49 -0.95 4.63 0.56
CA ALA A 49 0.32 4.18 -0.01
C ALA A 49 1.51 4.77 0.76
N ALA A 50 1.50 6.08 1.02
CA ALA A 50 2.53 6.74 1.83
C ALA A 50 2.57 6.19 3.26
N LEU A 51 1.41 5.97 3.88
CA LEU A 51 1.32 5.32 5.18
C LEU A 51 1.96 3.92 5.15
N LEU A 52 1.57 3.06 4.20
CA LEU A 52 2.08 1.71 4.09
C LEU A 52 3.59 1.67 3.76
N GLN A 53 4.07 2.63 2.97
CA GLN A 53 5.48 2.78 2.64
C GLN A 53 6.30 3.16 3.87
N ASN A 54 5.82 4.12 4.68
CA ASN A 54 6.46 4.50 5.95
C ASN A 54 6.56 3.33 6.93
N ARG A 55 5.67 2.34 6.79
CA ARG A 55 5.64 1.11 7.58
C ARG A 55 6.39 -0.07 6.94
N GLY A 56 7.09 0.17 5.82
CA GLY A 56 7.82 -0.85 5.08
C GLY A 56 6.94 -1.97 4.49
N ARG A 57 5.63 -1.75 4.35
CA ARG A 57 4.67 -2.75 3.85
C ARG A 57 4.56 -2.76 2.33
N VAL A 58 4.84 -1.63 1.68
CA VAL A 58 4.81 -1.49 0.22
C VAL A 58 6.01 -0.69 -0.27
N VAL A 59 6.35 -0.86 -1.54
CA VAL A 59 7.28 0.01 -2.26
C VAL A 59 6.48 0.81 -3.27
N VAL A 60 6.66 2.14 -3.24
CA VAL A 60 6.13 3.06 -4.25
C VAL A 60 7.25 3.42 -5.21
N THR A 61 7.01 3.23 -6.50
CA THR A 61 7.94 3.58 -7.57
C THR A 61 7.26 4.46 -8.60
N GLU A 62 7.98 5.42 -9.17
CA GLU A 62 7.51 6.18 -10.32
C GLU A 62 8.05 5.55 -11.60
N ALA A 63 7.19 5.30 -12.57
CA ALA A 63 7.55 4.83 -13.89
C ALA A 63 6.59 5.42 -14.92
N GLU A 64 7.14 5.93 -16.03
CA GLU A 64 6.37 6.50 -17.15
C GLU A 64 5.44 7.65 -16.72
N GLY A 65 5.83 8.43 -15.71
CA GLY A 65 5.03 9.54 -15.17
C GLY A 65 3.84 9.11 -14.29
N ALA A 66 3.77 7.82 -13.93
CA ALA A 66 2.75 7.27 -13.05
C ALA A 66 3.37 6.63 -11.79
N LEU A 67 2.60 6.63 -10.71
CA LEU A 67 2.98 5.99 -9.45
C LEU A 67 2.45 4.56 -9.39
N TRP A 68 3.34 3.64 -9.05
CA TRP A 68 3.10 2.21 -8.98
C TRP A 68 3.38 1.71 -7.56
N LEU A 69 2.52 0.83 -7.06
CA LEU A 69 2.67 0.14 -5.78
C LEU A 69 3.02 -1.32 -6.00
N SER A 70 3.86 -1.87 -5.13
CA SER A 70 4.16 -3.30 -5.04
C SER A 70 4.38 -3.72 -3.59
N GLY A 71 4.28 -5.02 -3.30
CA GLY A 71 4.53 -5.57 -1.96
C GLY A 71 5.93 -5.26 -1.43
N GLY A 72 6.03 -4.97 -0.13
CA GLY A 72 7.30 -4.70 0.55
C GLY A 72 8.21 -5.93 0.64
N VAL A 73 9.52 -5.70 0.77
CA VAL A 73 10.59 -6.73 0.74
C VAL A 73 10.41 -7.84 1.80
N SER A 74 9.61 -7.60 2.86
CA SER A 74 9.36 -8.59 3.92
C SER A 74 8.48 -9.77 3.49
N ASP A 75 7.76 -9.69 2.35
CA ASP A 75 6.83 -10.77 1.94
C ASP A 75 7.51 -11.86 1.08
N ARG A 76 8.71 -11.61 0.52
CA ARG A 76 9.46 -12.59 -0.27
C ARG A 76 10.12 -13.73 0.53
N ARG A 77 10.14 -13.67 1.87
CA ARG A 77 10.74 -14.73 2.73
C ARG A 77 9.74 -15.79 3.22
N ARG A 78 8.54 -15.88 2.63
CA ARG A 78 7.48 -16.83 3.06
C ARG A 78 7.04 -17.84 1.99
N ARG A 79 7.85 -18.07 0.96
CA ARG A 79 7.65 -19.17 0.01
C ARG A 79 8.85 -20.10 -0.02
#